data_AF-A0A1N6JVI9-F1
#
_entry.id   AF-A0A1N6JVI9-F1
#
_cell.length_a   1.000
_cell.length_b   1.000
_cell.length_c   1.000
_cell.angle_alpha   90.00
_cell.angle_beta   90.00
_cell.angle_gamma   90.00
#
_symmetry.space_group_name_H-M   'P 1'
#
loop_
_entity.id
_entity.type
_entity.pdbx_description
1 polymer ?
#
loop_
_entity_poly.entity_id
_entity_poly.type
_entity_poly.pdbx_seq_one_letter_code
_entity_poly.pdbx_strand_id
1 'polypeptide(L)'
;MLGRGRSSGAPEYLSHASVTLLAALAPRLSHAADIWLDPEPLPQSGRALMRDKFDQCFRIEAVETGVRYVPLVTGRLEPHVAQGRISGVCWGELSVTSPIVIDASGSNGWLRRAMQLEESIGSPALWLERGLAAASSQAPQNHWEIAQQGWLWIKATATQTIWTSLSTQRETAVQWPDGVWPIGRRWRDCRRWRCLQQAAGPGYFVCGDAAVQLDPATGDGFRFAVESGARAASMAAQLRRHPESSSLIEALYSDWIVQFYVSRTAALAECYANADLLWAG
;
A
#
# COMPACT_ATOMS: atom_id res chain seq x y z
N MET A 1 -8.32 -4.08 -16.28
CA MET A 1 -7.32 -3.47 -15.39
C MET A 1 -6.35 -2.64 -16.22
N LEU A 2 -6.14 -1.38 -15.83
CA LEU A 2 -5.15 -0.50 -16.47
C LEU A 2 -3.98 -0.29 -15.50
N GLY A 3 -2.74 -0.33 -15.98
CA GLY A 3 -1.57 -0.12 -15.12
C GLY A 3 -0.27 -0.01 -15.89
N ARG A 4 0.82 0.49 -15.26
CA ARG A 4 2.09 0.74 -15.96
C ARG A 4 2.94 -0.51 -16.23
N GLY A 5 2.56 -1.68 -15.73
CA GLY A 5 3.20 -2.97 -16.01
C GLY A 5 4.56 -3.19 -15.34
N ARG A 6 5.23 -2.13 -14.89
CA ARG A 6 6.46 -2.18 -14.10
C ARG A 6 6.19 -1.68 -12.69
N SER A 7 6.42 -2.53 -11.68
CA SER A 7 6.62 -2.11 -10.30
C SER A 7 8.12 -2.13 -10.05
N SER A 8 8.70 -0.97 -9.71
CA SER A 8 9.99 -0.99 -9.01
C SER A 8 9.69 -1.01 -7.53
N GLY A 9 9.53 -2.22 -6.98
CA GLY A 9 9.18 -2.42 -5.59
C GLY A 9 10.42 -2.50 -4.69
N ALA A 10 10.36 -1.88 -3.53
CA ALA A 10 11.35 -2.10 -2.48
C ALA A 10 11.12 -3.50 -1.85
N PRO A 11 12.13 -4.12 -1.22
CA PRO A 11 11.87 -5.23 -0.31
C PRO A 11 10.88 -4.80 0.79
N GLU A 12 10.03 -5.72 1.22
CA GLU A 12 8.99 -5.47 2.21
C GLU A 12 8.79 -6.71 3.10
N TYR A 13 8.28 -6.50 4.31
CA TYR A 13 7.92 -7.57 5.24
C TYR A 13 6.41 -7.56 5.46
N LEU A 14 5.79 -8.66 5.09
CA LEU A 14 4.37 -8.87 5.31
C LEU A 14 4.16 -9.42 6.72
N SER A 15 3.23 -8.84 7.47
CA SER A 15 2.78 -9.40 8.76
C SER A 15 2.17 -10.79 8.60
N HIS A 16 2.08 -11.57 9.69
CA HIS A 16 1.45 -12.89 9.65
C HIS A 16 0.02 -12.82 9.08
N ALA A 17 -0.79 -11.86 9.52
CA ALA A 17 -2.13 -11.65 8.99
C ALA A 17 -2.14 -11.36 7.48
N SER A 18 -1.17 -10.60 6.98
CA SER A 18 -0.99 -10.32 5.55
C SER A 18 -0.68 -11.60 4.75
N VAL A 19 0.19 -12.46 5.29
CA VAL A 19 0.54 -13.74 4.65
C VAL A 19 -0.66 -14.68 4.64
N THR A 20 -1.41 -14.77 5.74
CA THR A 20 -2.63 -15.60 5.83
C THR A 20 -3.70 -15.12 4.84
N LEU A 21 -3.92 -13.80 4.74
CA LEU A 21 -4.84 -13.24 3.76
C LEU A 21 -4.41 -13.54 2.31
N LEU A 22 -3.12 -13.41 2.02
CA LEU A 22 -2.58 -13.73 0.70
C LEU A 22 -2.78 -15.22 0.36
N ALA A 23 -2.55 -16.13 1.31
CA ALA A 23 -2.74 -17.56 1.10
C ALA A 23 -4.19 -17.92 0.77
N ALA A 24 -5.16 -17.20 1.36
CA ALA A 24 -6.57 -17.38 1.07
C ALA A 24 -6.99 -16.88 -0.33
N LEU A 25 -6.36 -15.80 -0.82
CA LEU A 25 -6.76 -15.14 -2.07
C LEU A 25 -5.96 -15.60 -3.29
N ALA A 26 -4.71 -15.96 -3.09
CA ALA A 26 -3.72 -16.26 -4.13
C ALA A 26 -2.77 -17.37 -3.63
N PRO A 27 -3.28 -18.59 -3.43
CA PRO A 27 -2.52 -19.68 -2.81
C PRO A 27 -1.23 -20.01 -3.58
N ARG A 28 -1.25 -19.85 -4.91
CA ARG A 28 -0.08 -20.11 -5.77
C ARG A 28 1.11 -19.19 -5.45
N LEU A 29 0.86 -17.95 -5.05
CA LEU A 29 1.93 -17.00 -4.71
C LEU A 29 2.57 -17.26 -3.36
N SER A 30 1.84 -17.89 -2.45
CA SER A 30 2.35 -18.22 -1.11
C SER A 30 3.54 -19.18 -1.17
N HIS A 31 3.67 -19.94 -2.27
CA HIS A 31 4.71 -20.93 -2.51
C HIS A 31 5.71 -20.55 -3.61
N ALA A 32 5.57 -19.38 -4.24
CA ALA A 32 6.45 -18.97 -5.33
C ALA A 32 7.83 -18.53 -4.82
N ALA A 33 8.81 -19.44 -4.88
CA ALA A 33 10.15 -19.26 -4.30
C ALA A 33 10.84 -17.96 -4.71
N ASP A 34 10.64 -17.49 -5.94
CA ASP A 34 11.32 -16.30 -6.47
C ASP A 34 10.88 -14.99 -5.80
N ILE A 35 9.71 -14.98 -5.16
CA ILE A 35 9.13 -13.80 -4.51
C ILE A 35 9.72 -13.60 -3.12
N TRP A 36 9.94 -14.69 -2.39
CA TRP A 36 10.18 -14.67 -0.96
C TRP A 36 11.67 -14.64 -0.65
N LEU A 37 12.04 -13.81 0.33
CA LEU A 37 13.41 -13.75 0.85
C LEU A 37 13.63 -14.76 1.98
N ASP A 38 12.54 -15.37 2.47
CA ASP A 38 12.52 -16.43 3.47
C ASP A 38 11.90 -17.71 2.85
N PRO A 39 12.59 -18.87 2.92
CA PRO A 39 12.20 -20.11 2.24
C PRO A 39 10.94 -20.76 2.83
N GLU A 40 10.65 -20.57 4.12
CA GLU A 40 9.44 -21.11 4.74
C GLU A 40 8.75 -20.10 5.66
N PRO A 41 7.41 -20.10 5.74
CA PRO A 41 6.70 -19.40 6.80
C PRO A 41 7.11 -20.04 8.13
N LEU A 42 7.84 -19.32 8.97
CA LEU A 42 7.85 -19.70 10.39
C LEU A 42 6.38 -19.66 10.85
N PRO A 43 5.84 -20.73 11.47
CA PRO A 43 4.40 -20.98 11.59
C PRO A 43 3.60 -19.92 12.37
N GLN A 44 4.25 -18.86 12.88
CA GLN A 44 3.64 -17.77 13.64
C GLN A 44 4.13 -16.36 13.23
N SER A 45 5.05 -16.21 12.27
CA SER A 45 5.61 -14.89 11.91
C SER A 45 5.20 -14.42 10.52
N GLY A 46 5.48 -13.15 10.23
CA GLY A 46 5.43 -12.60 8.88
C GLY A 46 6.53 -13.13 7.96
N ARG A 47 6.60 -12.64 6.71
CA ARG A 47 7.61 -13.02 5.71
C ARG A 47 8.10 -11.84 4.88
N ALA A 48 9.41 -11.83 4.60
CA ALA A 48 10.02 -10.87 3.70
C ALA A 48 9.86 -11.27 2.23
N LEU A 49 9.64 -10.29 1.35
CA LEU A 49 9.52 -10.49 -0.09
C LEU A 49 10.11 -9.33 -0.91
N MET A 50 10.31 -9.61 -2.19
CA MET A 50 10.64 -8.62 -3.21
C MET A 50 9.36 -8.13 -3.91
N ARG A 51 8.99 -6.85 -3.72
CA ARG A 51 7.72 -6.30 -4.21
C ARG A 51 7.56 -6.29 -5.72
N ASP A 52 8.64 -6.05 -6.46
CA ASP A 52 8.62 -6.06 -7.92
C ASP A 52 8.18 -7.41 -8.48
N LYS A 53 8.80 -8.49 -7.98
CA LYS A 53 8.45 -9.87 -8.32
C LYS A 53 7.06 -10.24 -7.82
N PHE A 54 6.73 -9.89 -6.58
CA PHE A 54 5.40 -10.13 -6.01
C PHE A 54 4.29 -9.52 -6.88
N ASP A 55 4.38 -8.22 -7.17
CA ASP A 55 3.38 -7.49 -7.96
C ASP A 55 3.26 -8.04 -9.38
N GLN A 56 4.37 -8.50 -9.96
CA GLN A 56 4.37 -9.15 -11.27
C GLN A 56 3.61 -10.47 -11.23
N CYS A 57 3.93 -11.36 -10.30
CA CYS A 57 3.27 -12.65 -10.18
C CYS A 57 1.79 -12.49 -9.82
N PHE A 58 1.44 -11.54 -8.94
CA PHE A 58 0.04 -11.27 -8.59
C PHE A 58 -0.77 -10.73 -9.77
N ARG A 59 -0.16 -9.91 -10.62
CA ARG A 59 -0.77 -9.49 -11.89
C ARG A 59 -0.95 -10.66 -12.86
N ILE A 60 0.02 -11.57 -12.97
CA ILE A 60 -0.09 -12.76 -13.82
C ILE A 60 -1.27 -13.61 -13.36
N GLU A 61 -1.38 -13.87 -12.06
CA GLU A 61 -2.51 -14.61 -11.49
C GLU A 61 -3.84 -13.92 -11.78
N ALA A 62 -3.95 -12.59 -11.63
CA ALA A 62 -5.15 -11.86 -12.00
C ALA A 62 -5.51 -12.05 -13.50
N VAL A 63 -4.53 -11.98 -14.41
CA VAL A 63 -4.76 -12.20 -15.85
C VAL A 63 -5.23 -13.63 -16.13
N GLU A 64 -4.66 -14.62 -15.46
CA GLU A 64 -5.07 -16.03 -15.59
C GLU A 64 -6.51 -16.28 -15.12
N THR A 65 -7.04 -15.45 -14.21
CA THR A 65 -8.48 -15.47 -13.84
C THR A 65 -9.41 -14.80 -14.86
N GLY A 66 -8.88 -14.34 -16.00
CA GLY A 66 -9.63 -13.72 -17.08
C GLY A 66 -9.64 -12.19 -17.08
N VAL A 67 -8.84 -11.55 -16.21
CA VAL A 67 -8.73 -10.09 -16.20
C VAL A 67 -8.00 -9.61 -17.45
N ARG A 68 -8.68 -8.80 -18.29
CA ARG A 68 -8.01 -8.06 -19.36
C ARG A 68 -7.12 -6.97 -18.76
N TYR A 69 -5.82 -7.10 -18.99
CA TYR A 69 -4.83 -6.10 -18.59
C TYR A 69 -4.39 -5.24 -19.78
N VAL A 70 -4.34 -3.92 -19.59
CA VAL A 70 -3.83 -2.97 -20.59
C VAL A 70 -2.67 -2.19 -19.97
N PRO A 71 -1.44 -2.33 -20.52
CA PRO A 71 -0.31 -1.56 -20.06
C PRO A 71 -0.43 -0.09 -20.50
N LEU A 72 -0.25 0.82 -19.55
CA LEU A 72 -0.18 2.27 -19.80
C LEU A 72 1.29 2.70 -19.80
N VAL A 73 1.69 3.54 -20.75
CA VAL A 73 3.07 4.05 -20.85
C VAL A 73 3.19 5.45 -20.24
N THR A 74 2.73 6.47 -20.95
CA THR A 74 2.83 7.89 -20.58
C THR A 74 1.45 8.55 -20.60
N GLY A 75 1.27 9.66 -19.91
CA GLY A 75 -0.01 10.37 -19.86
C GLY A 75 -0.81 10.14 -18.58
N ARG A 76 -1.88 10.92 -18.45
CA ARG A 76 -2.73 11.01 -17.26
C ARG A 76 -4.03 10.23 -17.50
N LEU A 77 -4.47 9.50 -16.49
CA LEU A 77 -5.81 8.93 -16.46
C LEU A 77 -6.79 10.03 -16.04
N GLU A 78 -7.90 10.13 -16.76
CA GLU A 78 -8.98 11.06 -16.47
C GLU A 78 -10.29 10.29 -16.33
N PRO A 79 -11.18 10.70 -15.41
CA PRO A 79 -12.46 10.04 -15.24
C PRO A 79 -13.40 10.50 -16.36
N HIS A 80 -14.11 9.56 -16.98
CA HIS A 80 -15.22 9.92 -17.84
C HIS A 80 -16.48 10.12 -16.97
N VAL A 81 -16.94 11.36 -16.85
CA VAL A 81 -18.09 11.72 -16.00
C VAL A 81 -19.31 11.99 -16.88
N ALA A 82 -20.41 11.27 -16.62
CA ALA A 82 -21.68 11.46 -17.28
C ALA A 82 -22.80 11.51 -16.23
N GLN A 83 -23.66 12.52 -16.30
CA GLN A 83 -24.78 12.70 -15.36
C GLN A 83 -24.35 12.71 -13.88
N GLY A 84 -23.20 13.33 -13.58
CA GLY A 84 -22.65 13.38 -12.21
C GLY A 84 -22.08 12.06 -11.69
N ARG A 85 -21.97 11.03 -12.54
CA ARG A 85 -21.43 9.71 -12.22
C ARG A 85 -20.17 9.41 -13.03
N ILE A 86 -19.21 8.74 -12.43
CA ILE A 86 -18.10 8.14 -13.17
C ILE A 86 -18.62 6.94 -13.97
N SER A 87 -18.36 6.97 -15.27
CA SER A 87 -18.85 5.97 -16.24
C SER A 87 -17.71 5.33 -17.06
N GLY A 88 -16.47 5.59 -16.67
CA GLY A 88 -15.30 5.07 -17.34
C GLY A 88 -14.04 5.87 -17.06
N VAL A 89 -13.01 5.60 -17.86
CA VAL A 89 -11.71 6.25 -17.80
C VAL A 89 -11.20 6.55 -19.20
N CYS A 90 -10.54 7.70 -19.34
CA CYS A 90 -9.87 8.14 -20.55
C CYS A 90 -8.35 8.17 -20.32
N TRP A 91 -7.60 7.82 -21.36
CA TRP A 91 -6.13 7.89 -21.39
C TRP A 91 -5.66 8.14 -22.83
N GLY A 92 -5.33 9.39 -23.15
CA GLY A 92 -5.12 9.79 -24.54
C GLY A 92 -6.36 9.46 -25.38
N GLU A 93 -6.18 8.76 -26.49
CA GLU A 93 -7.26 8.29 -27.37
C GLU A 93 -8.00 7.05 -26.84
N LEU A 94 -7.46 6.37 -25.81
CA LEU A 94 -8.11 5.21 -25.22
C LEU A 94 -9.26 5.68 -24.31
N SER A 95 -10.48 5.26 -24.63
CA SER A 95 -11.63 5.39 -23.75
C SER A 95 -12.14 4.00 -23.36
N VAL A 96 -12.28 3.77 -22.05
CA VAL A 96 -12.83 2.53 -21.49
C VAL A 96 -14.05 2.89 -20.66
N THR A 97 -15.22 2.47 -21.11
CA THR A 97 -16.46 2.61 -20.35
C THR A 97 -16.57 1.49 -19.31
N SER A 98 -17.08 1.85 -18.14
CA SER A 98 -17.39 0.90 -17.07
C SER A 98 -18.43 1.51 -16.14
N PRO A 99 -19.45 0.75 -15.70
CA PRO A 99 -20.43 1.27 -14.74
C PRO A 99 -19.80 1.64 -13.39
N ILE A 100 -18.63 1.06 -13.08
CA ILE A 100 -17.88 1.29 -11.83
C ILE A 100 -16.38 1.32 -12.13
N VAL A 101 -15.68 2.31 -11.59
CA VAL A 101 -14.22 2.47 -11.66
C VAL A 101 -13.62 2.28 -10.27
N ILE A 102 -12.60 1.44 -10.14
CA ILE A 102 -11.88 1.25 -8.86
C ILE A 102 -10.48 1.85 -9.01
N ASP A 103 -10.18 2.90 -8.26
CA ASP A 103 -8.83 3.47 -8.18
C ASP A 103 -7.98 2.71 -7.15
N ALA A 104 -7.12 1.83 -7.65
CA ALA A 104 -6.09 1.10 -6.91
C ALA A 104 -4.67 1.59 -7.27
N SER A 105 -4.52 2.86 -7.68
CA SER A 105 -3.23 3.38 -8.19
C SER A 105 -2.19 3.71 -7.12
N GLY A 106 -2.45 3.30 -5.88
CA GLY A 106 -1.59 3.55 -4.73
C GLY A 106 -1.39 5.04 -4.45
N SER A 107 -0.18 5.43 -4.01
CA SER A 107 0.13 6.84 -3.67
C SER A 107 -0.09 7.83 -4.82
N ASN A 108 -0.18 7.34 -6.06
CA ASN A 108 -0.59 8.16 -7.19
C ASN A 108 -2.03 8.68 -7.02
N GLY A 109 -2.98 7.88 -6.54
CA GLY A 109 -4.37 8.29 -6.31
C GLY A 109 -4.93 9.20 -7.40
N TRP A 110 -4.86 8.76 -8.66
CA TRP A 110 -5.17 9.61 -9.82
C TRP A 110 -6.59 10.17 -9.73
N LEU A 111 -7.53 9.38 -9.22
CA LEU A 111 -8.93 9.75 -9.17
C LEU A 111 -9.17 10.85 -8.13
N ARG A 112 -8.56 10.74 -6.94
CA ARG A 112 -8.55 11.82 -5.95
C ARG A 112 -8.11 13.13 -6.57
N ARG A 113 -7.00 13.13 -7.32
CA ARG A 113 -6.47 14.37 -7.92
C ARG A 113 -7.34 14.91 -9.04
N ALA A 114 -7.97 14.04 -9.83
CA ALA A 114 -8.83 14.44 -10.94
C ALA A 114 -10.17 15.01 -10.46
N MET A 115 -10.75 14.40 -9.41
CA MET A 115 -12.05 14.78 -8.85
C MET A 115 -11.95 15.73 -7.66
N GLN A 116 -10.73 16.10 -7.24
CA GLN A 116 -10.47 16.91 -6.04
C GLN A 116 -11.18 16.35 -4.80
N LEU A 117 -11.13 15.03 -4.62
CA LEU A 117 -11.76 14.37 -3.48
C LEU A 117 -11.13 14.88 -2.17
N GLU A 118 -11.99 15.15 -1.20
CA GLU A 118 -11.58 15.64 0.11
C GLU A 118 -10.73 14.60 0.86
N GLU A 119 -9.65 15.08 1.47
CA GLU A 119 -8.76 14.26 2.29
C GLU A 119 -8.41 14.94 3.61
N SER A 120 -8.30 14.13 4.66
CA SER A 120 -7.66 14.55 5.90
C SER A 120 -6.19 14.22 5.84
N ILE A 121 -5.37 15.13 6.36
CA ILE A 121 -3.92 14.94 6.53
C ILE A 121 -3.64 14.91 8.03
N GLY A 122 -3.13 13.79 8.53
CA GLY A 122 -2.90 13.56 9.97
C GLY A 122 -1.43 13.61 10.39
N SER A 123 -0.50 13.89 9.47
CA SER A 123 0.93 13.97 9.80
C SER A 123 1.65 15.06 8.97
N PRO A 124 2.83 15.53 9.41
CA PRO A 124 3.74 16.25 8.52
C PRO A 124 4.25 15.32 7.40
N ALA A 125 5.07 15.89 6.51
CA ALA A 125 5.76 15.11 5.50
C ALA A 125 6.79 14.18 6.15
N LEU A 126 6.70 12.89 5.84
CA LEU A 126 7.52 11.80 6.35
C LEU A 126 8.39 11.24 5.24
N TRP A 127 9.68 11.09 5.51
CA TRP A 127 10.65 10.62 4.54
C TRP A 127 10.93 9.14 4.77
N LEU A 128 10.38 8.31 3.89
CA LEU A 128 10.51 6.86 3.93
C LEU A 128 11.67 6.43 3.05
N GLU A 129 12.61 5.67 3.60
CA GLU A 129 13.63 4.95 2.84
C GLU A 129 13.53 3.45 3.08
N ARG A 130 13.82 2.66 2.04
CA ARG A 130 13.83 1.20 2.09
C ARG A 130 14.97 0.64 1.26
N GLY A 131 15.42 -0.56 1.59
CA GLY A 131 16.37 -1.27 0.75
C GLY A 131 16.92 -2.55 1.36
N LEU A 132 18.04 -2.98 0.79
CA LEU A 132 18.85 -4.09 1.26
C LEU A 132 20.00 -3.59 2.11
N ALA A 133 20.47 -4.42 3.03
CA ALA A 133 21.65 -4.18 3.85
C ALA A 133 22.61 -5.36 3.76
N ALA A 134 23.90 -5.06 3.90
CA ALA A 134 24.90 -6.04 4.28
C ALA A 134 25.05 -6.02 5.80
N ALA A 135 25.37 -7.17 6.37
CA ALA A 135 25.51 -7.36 7.80
C ALA A 135 26.77 -8.20 8.09
N SER A 136 27.55 -7.81 9.09
CA SER A 136 28.65 -8.62 9.61
C SER A 136 28.11 -9.85 10.36
N SER A 137 28.97 -10.81 10.65
CA SER A 137 28.58 -12.01 11.41
C SER A 137 28.11 -11.72 12.85
N GLN A 138 28.46 -10.55 13.40
CA GLN A 138 28.12 -10.12 14.76
C GLN A 138 26.93 -9.14 14.79
N ALA A 139 26.41 -8.75 13.62
CA ALA A 139 25.32 -7.79 13.51
C ALA A 139 23.99 -8.35 14.07
N PRO A 140 23.09 -7.47 14.54
CA PRO A 140 21.77 -7.88 15.01
C PRO A 140 20.92 -8.45 13.85
N GLN A 141 20.25 -9.58 14.09
CA GLN A 141 19.37 -10.20 13.10
C GLN A 141 18.03 -9.45 12.94
N ASN A 142 17.53 -8.83 14.02
CA ASN A 142 16.34 -7.98 14.00
C ASN A 142 16.70 -6.70 14.77
N HIS A 143 16.43 -5.54 14.18
CA HIS A 143 16.61 -4.25 14.82
C HIS A 143 15.32 -3.45 14.67
N TRP A 144 14.87 -2.84 15.77
CA TRP A 144 13.81 -1.85 15.75
C TRP A 144 14.20 -0.76 16.72
N GLU A 145 14.36 0.44 16.20
CA GLU A 145 14.75 1.60 16.98
C GLU A 145 13.87 2.78 16.58
N ILE A 146 13.25 3.41 17.58
CA ILE A 146 12.51 4.65 17.43
C ILE A 146 13.31 5.71 18.20
N ALA A 147 13.57 6.84 17.54
CA ALA A 147 14.25 8.00 18.10
C ALA A 147 13.45 9.26 17.76
N GLN A 148 13.83 10.41 18.34
CA GLN A 148 13.12 11.68 18.15
C GLN A 148 12.94 12.10 16.68
N GLN A 149 13.85 11.70 15.81
CA GLN A 149 13.85 12.10 14.39
C GLN A 149 13.22 11.07 13.45
N GLY A 150 12.80 9.91 13.95
CA GLY A 150 12.39 8.81 13.08
C GLY A 150 12.59 7.43 13.68
N TRP A 151 12.44 6.41 12.84
CA TRP A 151 12.69 5.04 13.24
C TRP A 151 13.43 4.26 12.15
N LEU A 152 14.14 3.21 12.56
CA LEU A 152 14.81 2.25 11.69
C LEU A 152 14.40 0.83 12.09
N TRP A 153 14.01 0.07 11.08
CA TRP A 153 13.72 -1.35 11.16
C TRP A 153 14.67 -2.13 10.27
N ILE A 154 15.24 -3.21 10.79
CA ILE A 154 16.12 -4.12 10.06
C ILE A 154 15.69 -5.55 10.34
N LYS A 155 15.67 -6.37 9.28
CA LYS A 155 15.34 -7.78 9.35
C LYS A 155 16.28 -8.60 8.48
N ALA A 156 17.07 -9.45 9.13
CA ALA A 156 17.79 -10.52 8.46
C ALA A 156 16.79 -11.60 8.02
N THR A 157 16.92 -11.99 6.75
CA THR A 157 16.21 -13.10 6.10
C THR A 157 17.21 -14.21 5.79
N ALA A 158 16.73 -15.35 5.30
CA ALA A 158 17.62 -16.45 4.89
C ALA A 158 18.58 -16.09 3.73
N THR A 159 18.22 -15.09 2.93
CA THR A 159 18.97 -14.74 1.70
C THR A 159 19.59 -13.35 1.76
N GLN A 160 18.96 -12.38 2.43
CA GLN A 160 19.36 -10.98 2.44
C GLN A 160 18.96 -10.31 3.76
N THR A 161 19.55 -9.14 4.07
CA THR A 161 19.02 -8.28 5.13
C THR A 161 18.22 -7.15 4.48
N ILE A 162 17.01 -6.91 4.97
CA ILE A 162 16.14 -5.82 4.50
C ILE A 162 16.00 -4.76 5.59
N TRP A 163 15.73 -3.53 5.18
CA TRP A 163 15.52 -2.44 6.12
C TRP A 163 14.48 -1.44 5.61
N THR A 164 13.85 -0.76 6.56
CA THR A 164 12.96 0.38 6.34
C THR A 164 13.28 1.44 7.38
N SER A 165 13.40 2.69 6.96
CA SER A 165 13.52 3.82 7.86
C SER A 165 12.50 4.88 7.52
N LEU A 166 12.03 5.60 8.54
CA LEU A 166 11.20 6.76 8.37
C LEU A 166 11.78 7.92 9.17
N SER A 167 11.79 9.10 8.59
CA SER A 167 12.29 10.31 9.22
C SER A 167 11.31 11.47 9.11
N THR A 168 11.27 12.33 10.12
CA THR A 168 10.48 13.58 10.10
C THR A 168 11.13 14.66 9.21
N GLN A 169 12.41 14.49 8.89
CA GLN A 169 13.21 15.43 8.11
C GLN A 169 13.91 14.74 6.93
N ARG A 170 14.08 15.47 5.83
CA ARG A 170 14.56 14.90 4.55
C ARG A 170 15.99 14.37 4.62
N GLU A 171 16.85 15.05 5.38
CA GLU A 171 18.30 14.82 5.36
C GLU A 171 18.81 14.16 6.64
N THR A 172 17.91 13.79 7.56
CA THR A 172 18.32 13.16 8.82
C THR A 172 18.72 11.71 8.58
N ALA A 173 19.96 11.40 8.93
CA ALA A 173 20.43 10.02 9.00
C ALA A 173 19.86 9.36 10.26
N VAL A 174 19.07 8.31 10.08
CA VAL A 174 18.74 7.42 11.20
C VAL A 174 20.02 6.66 11.58
N GLN A 175 20.27 6.49 12.88
CA GLN A 175 21.43 5.77 13.36
C GLN A 175 21.33 4.29 12.97
N TRP A 176 22.42 3.75 12.41
CA TRP A 176 22.51 2.34 12.05
C TRP A 176 23.23 1.58 13.17
N PRO A 177 22.83 0.34 13.48
CA PRO A 177 23.58 -0.50 14.39
C PRO A 177 24.94 -0.88 13.80
N ASP A 178 25.93 -1.09 14.67
CA ASP A 178 27.27 -1.48 14.27
C ASP A 178 27.27 -2.76 13.41
N GLY A 179 28.07 -2.74 12.35
CA GLY A 179 28.20 -3.89 11.45
C GLY A 179 27.04 -4.08 10.47
N VAL A 180 26.10 -3.14 10.37
CA VAL A 180 25.05 -3.14 9.32
C VAL A 180 25.14 -1.87 8.49
N TRP A 181 25.04 -1.99 7.16
CA TRP A 181 25.03 -0.84 6.26
C TRP A 181 24.18 -1.07 5.01
N PRO A 182 23.54 -0.01 4.48
CA PRO A 182 22.70 -0.13 3.30
C PRO A 182 23.53 -0.44 2.04
N ILE A 183 23.02 -1.33 1.19
CA ILE A 183 23.63 -1.72 -0.08
C ILE A 183 22.64 -1.60 -1.24
N GLY A 184 23.17 -1.47 -2.46
CA GLY A 184 22.37 -1.43 -3.67
C GLY A 184 21.44 -0.23 -3.75
N ARG A 185 20.27 -0.43 -4.37
CA ARG A 185 19.28 0.63 -4.58
C ARG A 185 18.61 1.02 -3.26
N ARG A 186 18.42 2.32 -3.05
CA ARG A 186 17.55 2.87 -2.00
C ARG A 186 16.27 3.37 -2.63
N TRP A 187 15.13 2.95 -2.11
CA TRP A 187 13.82 3.44 -2.52
C TRP A 187 13.39 4.51 -1.54
N ARG A 188 13.17 5.72 -2.05
CA ARG A 188 12.82 6.90 -1.26
C ARG A 188 11.43 7.38 -1.65
N ASP A 189 10.63 7.72 -0.67
CA ASP A 189 9.29 8.29 -0.86
C ASP A 189 9.02 9.35 0.22
N CYS A 190 8.18 10.33 -0.13
CA CYS A 190 7.70 11.33 0.81
C CYS A 190 6.21 11.06 1.04
N ARG A 191 5.85 10.71 2.27
CA ARG A 191 4.50 10.27 2.63
C ARG A 191 3.89 11.16 3.69
N ARG A 192 2.57 11.14 3.76
CA ARG A 192 1.81 11.72 4.86
C ARG A 192 0.78 10.70 5.30
N TRP A 193 0.36 10.77 6.55
CA TRP A 193 -0.87 10.12 6.97
C TRP A 193 -2.01 10.85 6.30
N ARG A 194 -2.74 10.13 5.45
CA ARG A 194 -3.86 10.70 4.71
C ARG A 194 -4.98 9.69 4.59
N CYS A 195 -6.20 10.22 4.59
CA CYS A 195 -7.42 9.46 4.42
C CYS A 195 -8.39 10.26 3.55
N LEU A 196 -8.91 9.63 2.50
CA LEU A 196 -10.07 10.16 1.80
C LEU A 196 -11.29 10.15 2.71
N GLN A 197 -12.01 11.26 2.75
CA GLN A 197 -13.30 11.33 3.46
C GLN A 197 -14.39 10.63 2.66
N GLN A 198 -14.31 10.68 1.33
CA GLN A 198 -15.22 10.02 0.41
C GLN A 198 -14.47 9.06 -0.52
N ALA A 199 -14.19 7.87 0.00
CA ALA A 199 -13.48 6.82 -0.74
C ALA A 199 -14.39 6.06 -1.74
N ALA A 200 -15.70 6.30 -1.72
CA ALA A 200 -16.63 5.82 -2.73
C ALA A 200 -17.70 6.87 -3.04
N GLY A 201 -18.21 6.82 -4.26
CA GLY A 201 -19.27 7.72 -4.72
C GLY A 201 -19.82 7.24 -6.05
N PRO A 202 -20.64 8.07 -6.73
CA PRO A 202 -21.34 7.66 -7.94
C PRO A 202 -20.38 7.13 -9.01
N GLY A 203 -20.36 5.80 -9.16
CA GLY A 203 -19.57 5.11 -10.18
C GLY A 203 -18.12 4.84 -9.84
N TYR A 204 -17.70 5.01 -8.57
CA TYR A 204 -16.33 4.72 -8.19
C TYR A 204 -16.11 4.22 -6.76
N PHE A 205 -14.98 3.54 -6.59
CA PHE A 205 -14.35 3.24 -5.32
C PHE A 205 -12.86 3.57 -5.38
N VAL A 206 -12.25 3.89 -4.26
CA VAL A 206 -10.80 4.09 -4.10
C VAL A 206 -10.30 3.13 -3.02
N CYS A 207 -9.19 2.43 -3.26
CA CYS A 207 -8.66 1.43 -2.33
C CYS A 207 -7.14 1.49 -2.17
N GLY A 208 -6.62 0.81 -1.13
CA GLY A 208 -5.22 0.82 -0.74
C GLY A 208 -4.65 2.21 -0.52
N ASP A 209 -3.37 2.39 -0.87
CA ASP A 209 -2.64 3.67 -0.73
C ASP A 209 -3.29 4.86 -1.47
N ALA A 210 -4.22 4.62 -2.41
CA ALA A 210 -4.98 5.69 -3.06
C ALA A 210 -6.02 6.30 -2.10
N ALA A 211 -6.60 5.47 -1.23
CA ALA A 211 -7.62 5.85 -0.25
C ALA A 211 -7.02 6.26 1.09
N VAL A 212 -6.11 5.44 1.63
CA VAL A 212 -5.47 5.66 2.92
C VAL A 212 -3.98 5.40 2.80
N GLN A 213 -3.18 6.34 3.28
CA GLN A 213 -1.74 6.17 3.41
C GLN A 213 -1.37 6.38 4.88
N LEU A 214 -0.60 5.46 5.43
CA LEU A 214 -0.17 5.47 6.83
C LEU A 214 1.31 5.11 6.96
N ASP A 215 1.81 5.21 8.18
CA ASP A 215 3.15 4.79 8.55
C ASP A 215 3.35 3.27 8.33
N PRO A 216 4.43 2.84 7.65
CA PRO A 216 4.72 1.42 7.49
C PRO A 216 5.04 0.70 8.81
N ALA A 217 5.30 1.41 9.91
CA ALA A 217 5.42 0.83 11.26
C ALA A 217 4.21 -0.02 11.68
N THR A 218 3.03 0.23 11.09
CA THR A 218 1.84 -0.59 11.32
C THR A 218 1.96 -2.02 10.79
N GLY A 219 2.79 -2.26 9.78
CA GLY A 219 2.85 -3.54 9.05
C GLY A 219 1.55 -3.94 8.35
N ASP A 220 0.59 -3.01 8.22
CA ASP A 220 -0.78 -3.28 7.77
C ASP A 220 -1.06 -2.80 6.33
N GLY A 221 -0.14 -2.05 5.71
CA GLY A 221 -0.38 -1.43 4.40
C GLY A 221 -0.78 -2.43 3.32
N PHE A 222 -0.09 -3.57 3.25
CA PHE A 222 -0.45 -4.64 2.32
C PHE A 222 -1.84 -5.23 2.59
N ARG A 223 -2.09 -5.62 3.85
CA ARG A 223 -3.37 -6.21 4.27
C ARG A 223 -4.51 -5.27 3.93
N PHE A 224 -4.38 -4.00 4.27
CA PHE A 224 -5.39 -2.98 3.95
C PHE A 224 -5.61 -2.83 2.44
N ALA A 225 -4.54 -2.79 1.62
CA ALA A 225 -4.67 -2.68 0.17
C ALA A 225 -5.48 -3.85 -0.43
N VAL A 226 -5.24 -5.06 0.07
CA VAL A 226 -5.96 -6.26 -0.37
C VAL A 226 -7.40 -6.27 0.15
N GLU A 227 -7.63 -6.02 1.44
CA GLU A 227 -8.95 -5.99 2.05
C GLU A 227 -9.85 -4.92 1.42
N SER A 228 -9.33 -3.70 1.25
CA SER A 228 -10.07 -2.60 0.63
C SER A 228 -10.37 -2.86 -0.84
N GLY A 229 -9.43 -3.44 -1.59
CA GLY A 229 -9.66 -3.85 -2.98
C GLY A 229 -10.74 -4.94 -3.11
N ALA A 230 -10.67 -5.98 -2.28
CA ALA A 230 -11.68 -7.04 -2.25
C ALA A 230 -13.06 -6.52 -1.85
N ARG A 231 -13.12 -5.63 -0.85
CA ARG A 231 -14.36 -4.99 -0.42
C ARG A 231 -14.96 -4.10 -1.51
N ALA A 232 -14.15 -3.26 -2.16
CA ALA A 232 -14.58 -2.44 -3.29
C ALA A 232 -15.13 -3.29 -4.43
N ALA A 233 -14.47 -4.40 -4.78
CA ALA A 233 -14.94 -5.32 -5.81
C ALA A 233 -16.28 -5.99 -5.44
N SER A 234 -16.42 -6.45 -4.19
CA SER A 234 -17.66 -7.05 -3.68
C SER A 234 -18.82 -6.05 -3.71
N MET A 235 -18.60 -4.83 -3.24
CA MET A 235 -19.59 -3.76 -3.24
C MET A 235 -19.94 -3.32 -4.66
N ALA A 236 -18.97 -3.25 -5.57
CA ALA A 236 -19.21 -3.00 -6.98
C ALA A 236 -20.11 -4.09 -7.62
N ALA A 237 -19.89 -5.35 -7.27
CA ALA A 237 -20.74 -6.45 -7.72
C ALA A 237 -22.16 -6.37 -7.13
N GLN A 238 -22.31 -5.92 -5.89
CA GLN A 238 -23.62 -5.68 -5.26
C GLN A 238 -24.38 -4.53 -5.94
N LEU A 239 -23.71 -3.41 -6.24
CA LEU A 239 -24.31 -2.27 -6.94
C LEU A 239 -24.82 -2.61 -8.34
N ARG A 240 -24.19 -3.57 -9.01
CA ARG A 240 -24.70 -4.07 -10.29
C ARG A 240 -26.02 -4.81 -10.16
N ARG A 241 -26.30 -5.41 -9.00
CA ARG A 241 -27.54 -6.15 -8.71
C ARG A 241 -28.60 -5.26 -8.07
N HIS A 242 -28.16 -4.26 -7.29
CA HIS A 242 -28.99 -3.36 -6.50
C HIS A 242 -28.60 -1.89 -6.71
N PRO A 243 -28.80 -1.30 -7.91
CA PRO A 243 -28.41 0.09 -8.18
C PRO A 243 -29.11 1.11 -7.26
N GLU A 244 -30.30 0.80 -6.77
CA GLU A 244 -31.06 1.62 -5.83
C GLU A 244 -30.35 1.80 -4.48
N SER A 245 -29.39 0.92 -4.15
CA SER A 245 -28.62 0.96 -2.91
C SER A 245 -27.31 1.74 -3.03
N SER A 246 -27.08 2.48 -4.13
CA SER A 246 -25.82 3.20 -4.41
C SER A 246 -25.33 4.04 -3.23
N SER A 247 -26.16 4.97 -2.76
CA SER A 247 -25.78 5.89 -1.70
C SER A 247 -25.42 5.18 -0.39
N LEU A 248 -26.14 4.11 -0.04
CA LEU A 248 -25.88 3.35 1.18
C LEU A 248 -24.57 2.57 1.09
N ILE A 249 -24.34 1.84 -0.01
CA ILE A 249 -23.12 1.04 -0.19
C ILE A 249 -21.88 1.93 -0.26
N GLU A 250 -21.98 3.07 -0.96
CA GLU A 250 -20.90 4.06 -1.06
C GLU A 250 -20.57 4.68 0.31
N ALA A 251 -21.60 5.01 1.10
CA ALA A 251 -21.44 5.53 2.45
C ALA A 251 -20.79 4.50 3.39
N LEU A 252 -21.25 3.24 3.37
CA LEU A 252 -20.71 2.16 4.20
C LEU A 252 -19.25 1.85 3.86
N TYR A 253 -18.87 1.92 2.58
CA TYR A 253 -17.47 1.77 2.18
C TYR A 253 -16.61 2.92 2.72
N SER A 254 -17.08 4.16 2.53
CA SER A 254 -16.34 5.35 2.96
C SER A 254 -16.19 5.40 4.49
N ASP A 255 -17.25 5.09 5.24
CA ASP A 255 -17.18 4.99 6.71
C ASP A 255 -16.16 3.94 7.14
N TRP A 256 -16.19 2.74 6.56
CA TRP A 256 -15.21 1.70 6.90
C TRP A 256 -13.75 2.13 6.66
N ILE A 257 -13.49 2.86 5.56
CA ILE A 257 -12.16 3.42 5.27
C ILE A 257 -11.74 4.42 6.35
N VAL A 258 -12.64 5.32 6.75
CA VAL A 258 -12.39 6.32 7.79
C VAL A 258 -12.17 5.66 9.15
N GLN A 259 -13.00 4.69 9.53
CA GLN A 259 -12.85 3.94 10.79
C GLN A 259 -11.51 3.18 10.84
N PHE A 260 -11.11 2.57 9.72
CA PHE A 260 -9.79 1.94 9.62
C PHE A 260 -8.67 2.97 9.88
N TYR A 261 -8.73 4.13 9.23
CA TYR A 261 -7.74 5.18 9.40
C TYR A 261 -7.67 5.67 10.85
N VAL A 262 -8.81 6.02 11.45
CA VAL A 262 -8.89 6.53 12.83
C VAL A 262 -8.33 5.51 13.83
N SER A 263 -8.69 4.23 13.69
CA SER A 263 -8.19 3.17 14.56
C SER A 263 -6.67 3.02 14.48
N ARG A 264 -6.09 3.10 13.27
CA ARG A 264 -4.64 2.90 13.07
C ARG A 264 -3.82 4.12 13.44
N THR A 265 -4.31 5.33 13.18
CA THR A 265 -3.63 6.56 13.60
C THR A 265 -3.61 6.71 15.11
N ALA A 266 -4.68 6.32 15.81
CA ALA A 266 -4.70 6.31 17.27
C ALA A 266 -3.60 5.39 17.84
N ALA A 267 -3.48 4.17 17.33
CA ALA A 267 -2.45 3.22 17.75
C ALA A 267 -1.02 3.72 17.44
N LEU A 268 -0.81 4.32 16.26
CA LEU A 268 0.50 4.91 15.90
C LEU A 268 0.85 6.12 16.78
N ALA A 269 -0.12 7.00 17.04
CA ALA A 269 0.08 8.18 17.87
C ALA A 269 0.46 7.78 19.29
N GLU A 270 -0.17 6.76 19.86
CA GLU A 270 0.19 6.20 21.16
C GLU A 270 1.61 5.62 21.15
N CYS A 271 1.96 4.80 20.16
CA CYS A 271 3.32 4.26 20.02
C CYS A 271 4.39 5.36 19.93
N TYR A 272 4.13 6.44 19.19
CA TYR A 272 5.09 7.52 19.01
C TYR A 272 5.17 8.47 20.20
N ALA A 273 4.06 8.71 20.89
CA ALA A 273 4.08 9.43 22.17
C ALA A 273 4.92 8.68 23.21
N ASN A 274 4.78 7.36 23.30
CA ASN A 274 5.55 6.52 24.23
C ASN A 274 7.06 6.44 23.89
N ALA A 275 7.42 6.75 22.65
CA ALA A 275 8.80 6.70 22.16
C ALA A 275 9.44 8.09 21.98
N ASP A 276 8.79 9.15 22.49
CA ASP A 276 9.21 10.55 22.34
C ASP A 276 9.48 10.97 20.87
N LEU A 277 8.82 10.32 19.92
CA LEU A 277 8.87 10.70 18.51
C LEU A 277 7.89 11.85 18.31
N LEU A 278 8.41 13.06 18.49
CA LEU A 278 7.65 14.30 18.35
C LEU A 278 7.70 14.77 16.90
N TRP A 279 6.53 14.81 16.28
CA TRP A 279 6.34 15.53 15.04
C TRP A 279 6.18 17.02 15.38
N ALA A 280 7.18 17.85 15.09
CA ALA A 280 6.99 19.30 15.19
C ALA A 280 5.83 19.69 14.25
N GLY A 281 4.77 20.27 14.83
CA GLY A 281 3.62 20.81 14.11
C GLY A 281 4.00 21.96 13.21
#